data_AF-A0A838VYK1-F1
#
_entry.id   AF-A0A838VYK1-F1
#
_cell.length_a   1.000
_cell.length_b   1.000
_cell.length_c   1.000
_cell.angle_alpha   90.00
_cell.angle_beta   90.00
_cell.angle_gamma   90.00
#
_symmetry.space_group_name_H-M   'P 1'
#
loop_
_entity.id
_entity.type
_entity.pdbx_description
1 polymer ?
#
loop_
_entity_poly.entity_id
_entity_poly.type
_entity_poly.pdbx_seq_one_letter_code
_entity_poly.pdbx_strand_id
1 'polypeptide(L)'
;MGIIDVIVACSFDDSQEYCTYDNPFYFQNELMGYSLMLINSKNSEINGSRGFGHMEGLIERVISHEAIHVAIKKLEGQGISDKLDDLEIFFPLGRGKTHIIKMNFLGYASDNTGLITVN
;
A
#
# COMPACT_ATOMS: atom_id res chain seq x y z
N MET A 1 6.26 -7.35 15.34
CA MET A 1 6.11 -8.04 14.05
C MET A 1 5.29 -7.12 13.17
N GLY A 2 5.89 -6.63 12.09
CA GLY A 2 5.33 -5.64 11.19
C GLY A 2 5.71 -5.99 9.76
N ILE A 3 5.89 -4.98 8.92
CA ILE A 3 6.56 -5.14 7.63
C ILE A 3 8.06 -5.36 7.89
N ILE A 4 8.61 -6.45 7.33
CA ILE A 4 10.02 -6.83 7.55
C ILE A 4 10.85 -6.83 6.26
N ASP A 5 10.20 -6.77 5.11
CA ASP A 5 10.85 -6.70 3.80
C ASP A 5 9.89 -6.10 2.75
N VAL A 6 10.43 -5.70 1.60
CA VAL A 6 9.69 -5.15 0.45
C VAL A 6 9.96 -5.97 -0.80
N ILE A 7 8.89 -6.42 -1.44
CA ILE A 7 8.90 -7.23 -2.66
C ILE A 7 8.26 -6.43 -3.78
N VAL A 8 8.90 -6.43 -4.95
CA VAL A 8 8.31 -5.90 -6.19
C VAL A 8 8.00 -7.07 -7.10
N ALA A 9 6.76 -7.14 -7.56
CA ALA A 9 6.28 -8.22 -8.44
C ALA A 9 5.36 -7.66 -9.54
N CYS A 10 4.91 -8.54 -10.43
CA CYS A 10 4.00 -8.21 -11.51
C CYS A 10 2.77 -9.13 -11.42
N SER A 11 1.58 -8.56 -11.61
CA SER A 11 0.34 -9.33 -11.70
C SER A 11 0.35 -10.21 -12.95
N PHE A 12 -0.28 -11.38 -12.86
CA PHE A 12 -0.44 -12.26 -14.02
C PHE A 12 -1.77 -12.03 -14.75
N ASP A 13 -2.71 -11.38 -14.06
CA ASP A 13 -4.04 -11.04 -14.52
C ASP A 13 -4.11 -9.59 -15.01
N ASP A 14 -5.32 -9.12 -15.30
CA ASP A 14 -5.58 -7.76 -15.78
C ASP A 14 -5.84 -6.77 -14.62
N SER A 15 -5.41 -7.11 -13.39
CA SER A 15 -5.48 -6.20 -12.26
C SER A 15 -4.63 -4.95 -12.50
N GLN A 16 -5.09 -3.81 -11.98
CA GLN A 16 -4.31 -2.57 -11.96
C GLN A 16 -3.13 -2.70 -11.01
N GLU A 17 -2.25 -1.69 -10.97
CA GLU A 17 -1.20 -1.60 -9.96
C GLU A 17 -1.79 -1.48 -8.56
N TYR A 18 -1.27 -2.25 -7.61
CA TYR A 18 -1.68 -2.14 -6.22
C TYR A 18 -0.52 -2.44 -5.26
N CYS A 19 -0.68 -1.93 -4.04
CA CYS A 19 0.15 -2.26 -2.91
C CYS A 19 -0.63 -3.20 -2.00
N THR A 20 0.04 -4.16 -1.39
CA THR A 20 -0.55 -5.02 -0.37
C THR A 20 0.51 -5.50 0.59
N TYR A 21 0.10 -6.16 1.67
CA TYR A 21 0.99 -6.91 2.53
C TYR A 21 0.50 -8.36 2.56
N ASP A 22 1.32 -9.25 2.05
CA ASP A 22 1.08 -10.69 2.09
C ASP A 22 2.45 -11.39 2.10
N ASN A 23 2.48 -12.70 2.32
CA ASN A 23 3.69 -13.49 2.62
C ASN A 23 4.15 -13.41 4.09
N PRO A 24 3.43 -14.08 5.01
CA PRO A 24 3.86 -14.20 6.40
C PRO A 24 5.20 -14.95 6.50
N PHE A 25 6.21 -14.29 7.08
CA PHE A 25 7.50 -14.91 7.33
C PHE A 25 7.50 -15.59 8.69
N TYR A 26 7.85 -16.88 8.74
CA TYR A 26 7.95 -17.65 9.96
C TYR A 26 9.40 -18.06 10.23
N PHE A 27 9.85 -17.91 11.46
CA PHE A 27 11.12 -18.45 11.94
C PHE A 27 10.85 -19.29 13.18
N GLN A 28 11.30 -20.55 13.19
CA GLN A 28 11.07 -21.49 14.30
C GLN A 28 9.60 -21.58 14.75
N ASN A 29 8.67 -21.64 13.78
CA ASN A 29 7.21 -21.64 13.98
C ASN A 29 6.60 -20.37 14.62
N GLU A 30 7.39 -19.33 14.85
CA GLU A 30 6.89 -18.02 15.24
C GLU A 30 6.73 -17.14 14.00
N LEU A 31 5.56 -16.51 13.87
CA LEU A 31 5.36 -15.47 12.86
C LEU A 31 6.30 -14.31 13.21
N MET A 32 7.07 -13.85 12.25
CA MET A 32 8.05 -12.76 12.41
C MET A 32 7.55 -11.45 11.81
N GLY A 33 6.74 -11.52 10.75
CA GLY A 33 6.20 -10.36 10.07
C GLY A 33 5.61 -10.69 8.72
N TYR A 34 5.36 -9.65 7.93
CA TYR A 34 4.83 -9.74 6.58
C TYR A 34 5.76 -8.98 5.62
N SER A 35 5.71 -9.32 4.34
CA SER A 35 6.35 -8.53 3.31
C SER A 35 5.37 -7.49 2.76
N LEU A 36 5.88 -6.28 2.52
CA LEU A 36 5.18 -5.31 1.69
C LEU A 36 5.34 -5.75 0.23
N MET A 37 4.27 -5.77 -0.53
CA MET A 37 4.26 -6.19 -1.92
C MET A 37 3.77 -5.04 -2.81
N LEU A 38 4.63 -4.62 -3.73
CA LEU A 38 4.31 -3.67 -4.79
C LEU A 38 4.06 -4.46 -6.07
N ILE A 39 2.82 -4.49 -6.53
CA ILE A 39 2.41 -5.29 -7.68
C ILE A 39 2.18 -4.37 -8.88
N ASN A 40 3.08 -4.43 -9.86
CA ASN A 40 2.89 -3.79 -11.17
C ASN A 40 1.82 -4.55 -11.96
N SER A 41 0.99 -3.85 -12.74
CA SER A 41 0.09 -4.54 -13.66
C SER A 41 0.88 -5.20 -14.79
N LYS A 42 0.38 -6.36 -15.25
CA LYS A 42 0.86 -7.02 -16.47
C LYS A 42 0.95 -6.05 -17.66
N ASN A 43 -0.08 -5.22 -17.84
CA ASN A 43 -0.16 -4.29 -18.94
C ASN A 43 0.91 -3.19 -18.84
N SER A 44 1.18 -2.66 -17.63
CA SER A 44 2.25 -1.70 -17.44
C SER A 44 3.62 -2.28 -17.71
N GLU A 45 3.88 -3.50 -17.23
CA GLU A 45 5.15 -4.18 -17.47
C GLU A 45 5.39 -4.43 -18.97
N ILE A 46 4.36 -4.90 -19.70
CA ILE A 46 4.44 -5.11 -21.15
C ILE A 46 4.70 -3.80 -21.90
N ASN A 47 4.08 -2.69 -21.47
CA ASN A 47 4.20 -1.39 -22.14
C ASN A 47 5.40 -0.56 -21.65
N GLY A 48 6.24 -1.08 -20.75
CA GLY A 48 7.36 -0.33 -20.16
C GLY A 48 6.92 0.86 -19.29
N SER A 49 5.67 0.85 -18.83
CA SER A 49 5.08 1.82 -17.91
C SER A 49 5.60 1.57 -16.49
N ARG A 50 5.92 2.65 -15.77
CA ARG A 50 6.42 2.59 -14.39
C ARG A 50 5.30 2.92 -13.42
N GLY A 51 4.51 1.92 -13.04
CA GLY A 51 3.39 2.05 -12.10
C GLY A 51 3.75 2.76 -10.78
N PHE A 52 4.95 2.50 -10.24
CA PHE A 52 5.44 3.08 -8.98
C PHE A 52 6.59 4.08 -9.16
N GLY A 53 6.74 4.68 -10.35
CA GLY A 53 7.92 5.48 -10.72
C GLY A 53 8.21 6.71 -9.83
N HIS A 54 7.25 7.15 -9.01
CA HIS A 54 7.38 8.29 -8.10
C HIS A 54 7.04 7.95 -6.64
N MET A 55 7.04 6.65 -6.28
CA MET A 55 6.67 6.19 -4.93
C MET A 55 7.71 6.54 -3.85
N GLU A 56 8.94 6.91 -4.22
CA GLU A 56 10.04 7.18 -3.28
C GLU A 56 9.67 8.18 -2.18
N GLY A 57 8.95 9.26 -2.53
CA GLY A 57 8.49 10.27 -1.55
C GLY A 57 7.33 9.82 -0.66
N LEU A 58 6.77 8.64 -0.93
CA LEU A 58 5.60 8.07 -0.27
C LEU A 58 5.85 6.72 0.39
N ILE A 59 7.00 6.10 0.16
CA ILE A 59 7.30 4.75 0.64
C ILE A 59 7.20 4.64 2.17
N GLU A 60 7.65 5.66 2.91
CA GLU A 60 7.50 5.69 4.37
C GLU A 60 6.04 5.67 4.82
N ARG A 61 5.17 6.35 4.07
CA ARG A 61 3.72 6.40 4.35
C ARG A 61 3.05 5.07 4.04
N VAL A 62 3.42 4.45 2.92
CA VAL A 62 2.94 3.12 2.53
C VAL A 62 3.34 2.09 3.58
N ILE A 63 4.63 2.04 3.97
CA ILE A 63 5.10 1.14 5.03
C ILE A 63 4.36 1.40 6.34
N SER A 64 4.16 2.66 6.72
CA SER A 64 3.46 3.02 7.95
C SER A 64 2.00 2.55 7.93
N HIS A 65 1.31 2.73 6.81
CA HIS A 65 -0.06 2.28 6.62
C HIS A 65 -0.16 0.75 6.78
N GLU A 66 0.62 -0.01 6.03
CA GLU A 66 0.54 -1.47 6.08
C GLU A 66 1.00 -2.03 7.43
N ALA A 67 1.94 -1.36 8.10
CA ALA A 67 2.33 -1.71 9.46
C ALA A 67 1.17 -1.54 10.47
N ILE A 68 0.32 -0.52 10.31
CA ILE A 68 -0.89 -0.34 11.12
C ILE A 68 -1.88 -1.48 10.85
N HIS A 69 -2.09 -1.86 9.58
CA HIS A 69 -2.94 -3.01 9.23
C HIS A 69 -2.47 -4.31 9.88
N VAL A 70 -1.17 -4.59 9.84
CA VAL A 70 -0.58 -5.76 10.50
C VAL A 70 -0.81 -5.72 12.02
N ALA A 71 -0.64 -4.55 12.64
CA ALA A 71 -0.85 -4.39 14.08
C ALA A 71 -2.32 -4.60 14.48
N ILE A 72 -3.26 -3.98 13.77
CA ILE A 72 -4.69 -4.09 14.06
C ILE A 72 -5.22 -5.48 13.75
N LYS A 73 -4.80 -6.11 12.64
CA LYS A 73 -5.12 -7.50 12.30
C LYS A 73 -4.77 -8.45 13.44
N LYS A 74 -3.66 -8.21 14.15
CA LYS A 74 -3.24 -9.02 15.30
C LYS A 74 -4.11 -8.79 16.54
N LEU A 75 -4.54 -7.55 16.78
CA LEU A 75 -5.29 -7.18 17.98
C LEU A 75 -6.79 -7.49 17.85
N GLU A 76 -7.38 -7.15 16.71
CA GLU A 76 -8.82 -7.10 16.49
C GLU A 76 -9.29 -8.07 15.38
N GLY A 77 -8.36 -8.73 14.69
CA GLY A 77 -8.64 -9.66 13.60
C GLY A 77 -8.72 -8.99 12.22
N GLN A 78 -8.70 -9.82 11.17
CA GLN A 78 -8.68 -9.39 9.77
C GLN A 78 -9.84 -8.45 9.42
N GLY A 79 -11.07 -8.80 9.79
CA GLY A 79 -12.25 -8.04 9.37
C GLY A 79 -12.37 -6.63 9.96
N ILE A 80 -11.64 -6.31 11.04
CA ILE A 80 -11.50 -4.92 11.53
C ILE A 80 -10.34 -4.22 10.82
N SER A 81 -9.24 -4.92 10.58
CA SER A 81 -8.11 -4.38 9.81
C SER A 81 -8.53 -3.95 8.40
N ASP A 82 -9.29 -4.78 7.68
CA ASP A 82 -9.72 -4.49 6.30
C ASP A 82 -10.62 -3.25 6.22
N LYS A 83 -11.39 -2.95 7.28
CA LYS A 83 -12.22 -1.73 7.34
C LYS A 83 -11.41 -0.45 7.49
N LEU A 84 -10.12 -0.54 7.81
CA LEU A 84 -9.25 0.63 7.87
C LEU A 84 -8.89 1.15 6.48
N ASP A 85 -8.97 0.31 5.44
CA ASP A 85 -8.78 0.75 4.05
C ASP A 85 -9.83 1.80 3.65
N ASP A 86 -11.05 1.67 4.21
CA ASP A 86 -12.17 2.58 3.98
C ASP A 86 -12.06 3.89 4.78
N LEU A 87 -11.15 3.98 5.76
CA LEU A 87 -10.96 5.19 6.55
C LEU A 87 -10.16 6.23 5.75
N GLU A 88 -10.89 7.16 5.13
CA GLU A 88 -10.33 8.38 4.55
C GLU A 88 -9.61 9.19 5.63
N ILE A 89 -8.27 9.21 5.60
CA ILE A 89 -7.53 10.04 6.54
C ILE A 89 -7.27 11.42 5.93
N PHE A 90 -7.87 12.43 6.56
CA PHE A 90 -7.72 13.83 6.20
C PHE A 90 -6.53 14.43 6.95
N PHE A 91 -5.50 14.87 6.22
CA PHE A 91 -4.40 15.61 6.84
C PHE A 91 -4.18 16.95 6.13
N PRO A 92 -4.09 18.06 6.88
CA PRO A 92 -3.66 19.34 6.34
C PRO A 92 -2.13 19.33 6.20
N LEU A 93 -1.63 19.34 4.96
CA LEU A 93 -0.28 19.80 4.70
C LEU A 93 -0.31 21.33 4.73
N GLY A 94 0.65 21.94 5.42
CA GLY A 94 0.72 23.40 5.57
C GLY A 94 0.47 24.17 4.25
N ARG A 95 -0.10 25.39 4.38
CA ARG A 95 -0.69 26.20 3.30
C ARG A 95 -1.90 25.57 2.58
N GLY A 96 -2.70 24.81 3.31
CA GLY A 96 -4.17 24.79 3.10
C GLY A 96 -4.69 23.80 2.07
N LYS A 97 -3.90 22.81 1.64
CA LYS A 97 -4.44 21.67 0.89
C LYS A 97 -4.63 20.49 1.84
N THR A 98 -5.88 20.10 2.01
CA THR A 98 -6.24 18.85 2.67
C THR A 98 -6.00 17.74 1.68
N HIS A 99 -5.08 16.84 2.01
CA HIS A 99 -4.83 15.66 1.18
C HIS A 99 -5.68 14.52 1.74
N ILE A 100 -6.46 13.88 0.87
CA ILE A 100 -7.13 12.63 1.20
C ILE A 100 -6.18 11.50 0.82
N ILE A 101 -5.79 10.72 1.80
CA ILE A 101 -5.12 9.45 1.54
C ILE A 101 -6.23 8.40 1.50
N LYS A 102 -6.71 8.06 0.31
CA LYS A 102 -7.46 6.81 0.09
C LYS A 102 -6.43 5.71 -0.09
N MET A 103 -6.17 4.99 0.98
CA MET A 103 -5.29 3.84 0.95
C MET A 103 -5.91 2.75 0.05
N ASN A 104 -5.07 2.04 -0.73
CA ASN A 104 -5.40 1.16 -1.86
C ASN A 104 -5.81 1.77 -3.23
N PHE A 105 -5.84 3.09 -3.40
CA PHE A 105 -6.21 3.72 -4.69
C PHE A 105 -5.01 4.22 -5.51
N LEU A 106 -3.93 3.43 -5.58
CA LEU A 106 -2.72 3.75 -6.34
C LEU A 106 -3.01 4.00 -7.84
N GLY A 107 -3.95 3.26 -8.42
CA GLY A 107 -4.40 3.40 -9.81
C GLY A 107 -5.24 4.66 -10.13
N TYR A 108 -5.61 5.47 -9.13
CA TYR A 108 -6.47 6.65 -9.31
C TYR A 108 -5.72 7.99 -9.18
N ALA A 109 -4.42 7.93 -8.89
CA ALA A 109 -3.59 9.12 -8.85
C ALA A 109 -3.19 9.54 -10.26
N SER A 110 -3.56 10.77 -10.64
CA SER A 110 -3.24 11.35 -11.94
C SER A 110 -1.75 11.70 -12.12
N ASP A 111 -0.93 11.49 -11.09
CA ASP A 111 0.49 11.80 -11.05
C ASP A 111 1.38 10.58 -10.68
N ASN A 112 0.83 9.36 -10.74
CA ASN A 112 1.51 8.10 -10.39
C ASN A 112 2.03 8.06 -8.93
N THR A 113 1.45 8.84 -8.04
CA THR A 113 1.81 8.84 -6.61
C THR A 113 0.94 7.89 -5.77
N GLY A 114 -0.23 7.54 -6.28
CA GLY A 114 -1.27 6.87 -5.52
C GLY A 114 -2.03 7.75 -4.53
N LEU A 115 -1.90 9.08 -4.63
CA LEU A 115 -2.68 10.04 -3.87
C LEU A 115 -3.78 10.66 -4.73
N ILE A 116 -5.03 10.61 -4.26
CA ILE A 116 -6.12 11.37 -4.85
C ILE A 116 -6.21 12.71 -4.13
N THR A 117 -5.87 13.80 -4.83
CA THR A 117 -6.21 15.15 -4.35
C THR A 117 -7.64 15.48 -4.79
N VAL A 118 -8.56 15.60 -3.83
CA VAL A 118 -9.84 16.28 -4.06
C VAL A 118 -9.65 17.78 -3.86
N ASN A 119 -10.19 18.56 -4.79
CA ASN A 119 -10.31 20.03 -4.66
C ASN A 119 -11.52 20.38 -3.79
#